data_AF-A0A5B9QYD3-F1
#
_entry.id   AF-A0A5B9QYD3-F1
#
_cell.length_a   1.000
_cell.length_b   1.000
_cell.length_c   1.000
_cell.angle_alpha   90.00
_cell.angle_beta   90.00
_cell.angle_gamma   90.00
#
_symmetry.space_group_name_H-M   'P 1'
#
loop_
_entity.id
_entity.type
_entity.pdbx_description
1 polymer ?
#
loop_
_entity_poly.entity_id
_entity_poly.type
_entity_poly.pdbx_seq_one_letter_code
_entity_poly.pdbx_strand_id
1 'polypeptide(L)'
;MLGPVFNREATVAPKRPRLYLSRSLYLLTLFLLLCTGYLVLSGMRPLRTAGDLSRFGGSMFLLLAPLQMLLLTFQAAVGATSSVAQEKDRRTLILMLLTRLSGFEVVVGKLASSLIVVLSMLAAALPLFLVLPLFGGVSAGQVADVYAVTLSTLVFATAVGTVVGLWREKTFQSIAFTVLAIILWVAIWEIVGTGIIPGLASEWAAFGSPIRALLSALSPLPASGSLSVGPAVGYSLFTLLVATAVTAIGIARVRVWNPSREVRIKPSESETEPAAIDGSTATAATWKARTARPVWSNPILWREVRTWAYGRKVLLIRLAYLLICALVAAILYVSVQNGLAFERTGVGGRTLPAVTLPVAAIGVISLLLVNALAVNSVTTERDVLALDLLMVTDLRPAEFVFGKIWGVLYVTKEMLLIPLAMLITLGWLGVMTIENTFYATTGALVLYLFVATVGVHCGLNYPAGRTATLVSLGTVFFLCVGVAICMVIMVSFRGAFELQLPPFLAMILGGGAGLYAALGWRNPSSAIFVASFTLPLITFYAITQFLLQRDQLFVWLPVVCGYLFATAAMLIPALSEFDVSLEQNRGGEPSE
;
A
#
# COMPACT_ATOMS: atom_id res chain seq x y z
N MET A 1 6.02 31.09 -13.07
CA MET A 1 5.29 30.49 -14.22
C MET A 1 4.35 29.33 -13.82
N LEU A 2 4.51 28.67 -12.65
CA LEU A 2 3.60 27.60 -12.16
C LEU A 2 2.75 28.02 -10.93
N GLY A 3 2.58 29.33 -10.72
CA GLY A 3 1.87 29.90 -9.57
C GLY A 3 2.70 30.01 -8.27
N PRO A 4 2.19 30.74 -7.26
CA PRO A 4 2.90 31.00 -6.00
C PRO A 4 2.99 29.76 -5.10
N VAL A 5 2.07 28.81 -5.23
CA VAL A 5 2.05 27.55 -4.46
C VAL A 5 3.32 26.73 -4.74
N PHE A 6 3.65 26.55 -6.02
CA PHE A 6 4.86 25.86 -6.45
C PHE A 6 6.13 26.54 -5.92
N ASN A 7 6.24 27.87 -6.05
CA ASN A 7 7.41 28.62 -5.61
C ASN A 7 7.68 28.46 -4.11
N ARG A 8 6.61 28.49 -3.29
CA ARG A 8 6.73 28.25 -1.85
C ARG A 8 7.23 26.83 -1.55
N GLU A 9 6.66 25.82 -2.19
CA GLU A 9 7.06 24.44 -1.93
C GLU A 9 8.47 24.14 -2.44
N ALA A 10 8.84 24.65 -3.62
CA ALA A 10 10.19 24.48 -4.18
C ALA A 10 11.28 25.13 -3.33
N THR A 11 11.00 26.26 -2.67
CA THR A 11 11.95 26.93 -1.76
C THR A 11 12.04 26.28 -0.38
N VAL A 12 10.96 25.64 0.08
CA VAL A 12 10.90 25.00 1.41
C VAL A 12 11.36 23.54 1.36
N ALA A 13 11.09 22.81 0.28
CA ALA A 13 11.38 21.38 0.19
C ALA A 13 12.88 21.03 0.44
N PRO A 14 13.86 21.74 -0.16
CA PRO A 14 15.28 21.48 0.09
C PRO A 14 15.75 21.80 1.52
N LYS A 15 14.97 22.54 2.32
CA LYS A 15 15.33 22.87 3.71
C LYS A 15 14.94 21.77 4.70
N ARG A 16 14.21 20.74 4.27
CA ARG A 16 13.73 19.67 5.15
C ARG A 16 14.75 18.53 5.23
N PRO A 17 15.29 18.19 6.42
CA PRO A 17 16.29 17.12 6.57
C PRO A 17 15.73 15.75 6.14
N ARG A 18 14.42 15.55 6.30
CA ARG A 18 13.72 14.33 5.87
C ARG A 18 13.87 14.03 4.37
N LEU A 19 13.98 15.06 3.53
CA LEU A 19 14.14 14.88 2.09
C LEU A 19 15.51 14.26 1.78
N TYR A 20 16.58 14.77 2.41
CA TYR A 20 17.92 14.19 2.27
C TYR A 20 17.96 12.76 2.79
N LEU A 21 17.42 12.52 3.98
CA LEU A 21 17.38 11.16 4.55
C LEU A 21 16.64 10.18 3.62
N SER A 22 15.49 10.57 3.08
CA SER A 22 14.73 9.71 2.17
C SER A 22 15.47 9.41 0.87
N ARG A 23 16.20 10.38 0.30
CA ARG A 23 17.02 10.19 -0.90
C ARG A 23 18.21 9.30 -0.62
N SER A 24 18.93 9.55 0.48
CA SER A 24 20.09 8.74 0.88
C SER A 24 19.68 7.30 1.16
N LEU A 25 18.58 7.07 1.88
CA LEU A 25 18.09 5.73 2.16
C LEU A 25 17.66 4.98 0.89
N TYR A 26 16.94 5.67 -0.01
CA TYR A 26 16.54 5.11 -1.30
C TYR A 26 17.75 4.69 -2.14
N LEU A 27 18.73 5.59 -2.32
CA LEU A 27 19.95 5.27 -3.07
C LEU A 27 20.79 4.19 -2.39
N LEU A 28 20.94 4.26 -1.07
CA LEU A 28 21.67 3.25 -0.31
C LEU A 28 21.03 1.88 -0.51
N THR A 29 19.69 1.79 -0.53
CA THR A 29 18.99 0.52 -0.75
C THR A 29 19.27 -0.04 -2.14
N LEU A 30 19.16 0.77 -3.20
CA LEU A 30 19.46 0.32 -4.55
C LEU A 30 20.94 -0.04 -4.73
N PHE A 31 21.84 0.74 -4.13
CA PHE A 31 23.28 0.48 -4.16
C PHE A 31 23.66 -0.79 -3.41
N LEU A 32 23.13 -1.00 -2.19
CA LEU A 32 23.34 -2.23 -1.44
C LEU A 32 22.84 -3.44 -2.22
N LEU A 33 21.70 -3.32 -2.91
CA LEU A 33 21.17 -4.39 -3.75
C LEU A 33 22.06 -4.66 -4.97
N LEU A 34 22.66 -3.64 -5.59
CA LEU A 34 23.66 -3.80 -6.65
C LEU A 34 24.93 -4.51 -6.12
N CYS A 35 25.45 -4.08 -4.97
CA CYS A 35 26.59 -4.72 -4.30
C CYS A 35 26.28 -6.17 -3.93
N THR A 36 25.04 -6.44 -3.49
CA THR A 36 24.55 -7.80 -3.22
C THR A 36 24.67 -8.65 -4.47
N GLY A 37 24.10 -8.21 -5.59
CA GLY A 37 24.18 -8.94 -6.84
C GLY A 37 25.62 -9.24 -7.24
N TYR A 38 26.52 -8.27 -7.06
CA TYR A 38 27.94 -8.44 -7.39
C TYR A 38 28.62 -9.50 -6.51
N LEU A 39 28.50 -9.39 -5.18
CA LEU A 39 29.10 -10.34 -4.23
C LEU A 39 28.62 -11.77 -4.50
N VAL A 40 27.34 -11.89 -4.84
CA VAL A 40 26.71 -13.17 -5.09
C VAL A 40 27.18 -13.79 -6.41
N LEU A 41 27.30 -13.01 -7.49
CA LEU A 41 27.83 -13.51 -8.76
C LEU A 41 29.31 -13.87 -8.65
N SER A 42 30.11 -12.96 -8.10
CA SER A 42 31.56 -13.12 -7.98
C SER A 42 31.96 -14.34 -7.16
N GLY A 43 31.17 -14.68 -6.14
CA GLY A 43 31.41 -15.85 -5.33
C GLY A 43 30.91 -17.18 -5.93
N MET A 44 29.99 -17.16 -6.90
CA MET A 44 29.62 -18.36 -7.68
C MET A 44 30.59 -18.62 -8.84
N ARG A 45 31.05 -17.55 -9.51
CA ARG A 45 32.00 -17.62 -10.62
C ARG A 45 32.87 -16.36 -10.60
N PRO A 46 34.21 -16.47 -10.68
CA PRO A 46 35.05 -15.30 -10.80
C PRO A 46 34.72 -14.58 -12.11
N LEU A 47 34.22 -13.34 -12.02
CA LEU A 47 33.83 -12.47 -13.14
C LEU A 47 35.05 -12.00 -13.93
N ARG A 48 35.75 -12.93 -14.59
CA ARG A 48 37.01 -12.66 -15.32
C ARG A 48 36.77 -12.37 -16.80
N THR A 49 35.64 -12.79 -17.35
CA THR A 49 35.31 -12.63 -18.77
C THR A 49 34.31 -11.50 -18.97
N ALA A 50 34.48 -10.72 -20.04
CA ALA A 50 33.56 -9.63 -20.41
C ALA A 50 32.09 -10.10 -20.58
N GLY A 51 31.88 -11.34 -21.02
CA GLY A 51 30.55 -11.95 -21.12
C GLY A 51 29.84 -12.15 -19.77
N ASP A 52 30.59 -12.44 -18.70
CA ASP A 52 30.00 -12.60 -17.35
C ASP A 52 29.61 -11.24 -16.77
N LEU A 53 30.42 -10.21 -17.01
CA LEU A 53 30.13 -8.83 -16.62
C LEU A 53 28.88 -8.28 -17.34
N SER A 54 28.73 -8.62 -18.62
CA SER A 54 27.56 -8.28 -19.43
C SER A 54 26.26 -8.92 -18.89
N ARG A 55 26.32 -10.20 -18.50
CA ARG A 55 25.18 -10.89 -17.86
C ARG A 55 24.84 -10.32 -16.49
N PHE A 56 25.86 -9.91 -15.73
CA PHE A 56 25.67 -9.22 -14.46
C PHE A 56 24.92 -7.89 -14.64
N GLY A 57 25.38 -7.04 -15.55
CA GLY A 57 24.74 -5.76 -15.86
C GLY A 57 23.27 -5.93 -16.26
N GLY A 58 22.98 -6.86 -17.17
CA GLY A 58 21.62 -7.19 -17.60
C GLY A 58 20.72 -7.72 -16.46
N SER A 59 21.24 -8.62 -15.63
CA SER A 59 20.47 -9.20 -14.51
C SER A 59 20.16 -8.16 -13.43
N MET A 60 21.12 -7.29 -13.12
CA MET A 60 20.92 -6.18 -12.16
C MET A 60 19.94 -5.15 -12.69
N PHE A 61 19.96 -4.87 -13.99
CA PHE A 61 19.01 -3.96 -14.60
C PHE A 61 17.57 -4.52 -14.56
N LEU A 62 17.40 -5.81 -14.85
CA LEU A 62 16.12 -6.53 -14.73
C LEU A 62 15.56 -6.50 -13.30
N LEU A 63 16.44 -6.51 -12.30
CA LEU A 63 16.08 -6.47 -10.88
C LEU A 63 15.77 -5.05 -10.38
N LEU A 64 16.62 -4.08 -10.70
CA LEU A 64 16.56 -2.72 -10.16
C LEU A 64 15.45 -1.88 -10.82
N ALA A 65 15.20 -2.03 -12.11
CA ALA A 65 14.25 -1.18 -12.83
C ALA A 65 12.78 -1.35 -12.35
N PRO A 66 12.23 -2.58 -12.20
CA PRO A 66 10.87 -2.76 -11.67
C PRO A 66 10.76 -2.29 -10.22
N LEU A 67 11.82 -2.51 -9.42
CA LEU A 67 11.85 -2.07 -8.04
C LEU A 67 11.83 -0.53 -7.94
N GLN A 68 12.64 0.17 -8.73
CA GLN A 68 12.62 1.62 -8.82
C GLN A 68 11.22 2.14 -9.18
N MET A 69 10.61 1.57 -10.22
CA MET A 69 9.28 1.99 -10.65
C MET A 69 8.24 1.76 -9.54
N LEU A 70 8.25 0.60 -8.88
CA LEU A 70 7.32 0.29 -7.79
C LEU A 70 7.46 1.24 -6.60
N LEU A 71 8.69 1.48 -6.12
CA LEU A 71 8.96 2.36 -4.98
C LEU A 71 8.58 3.81 -5.28
N LEU A 72 8.98 4.33 -6.44
CA LEU A 72 8.73 5.73 -6.79
C LEU A 72 7.26 5.98 -7.12
N THR A 73 6.56 5.03 -7.75
CA THR A 73 5.11 5.19 -8.03
C THR A 73 4.27 5.17 -6.76
N PHE A 74 4.60 4.31 -5.79
CA PHE A 74 3.98 4.33 -4.47
C PHE A 74 4.21 5.67 -3.75
N GLN A 75 5.47 6.15 -3.73
CA GLN A 75 5.81 7.43 -3.12
C GLN A 75 5.13 8.61 -3.83
N ALA A 76 5.01 8.57 -5.16
CA ALA A 76 4.32 9.59 -5.96
C ALA A 76 2.82 9.64 -5.65
N ALA A 77 2.15 8.49 -5.66
CA ALA A 77 0.73 8.36 -5.40
C ALA A 77 0.39 8.82 -3.98
N VAL A 78 1.00 8.19 -2.97
CA VAL A 78 0.72 8.47 -1.55
C VAL A 78 1.22 9.86 -1.15
N GLY A 79 2.38 10.28 -1.66
CA GLY A 79 2.95 11.60 -1.42
C GLY A 79 2.08 12.73 -1.96
N ALA A 80 1.61 12.64 -3.20
CA ALA A 80 0.76 13.65 -3.82
C ALA A 80 -0.61 13.74 -3.16
N THR A 81 -1.21 12.61 -2.81
CA THR A 81 -2.50 12.61 -2.11
C THR A 81 -2.37 13.17 -0.70
N SER A 82 -1.32 12.78 0.03
CA SER A 82 -1.10 13.25 1.40
C SER A 82 -0.74 14.74 1.48
N SER A 83 -0.11 15.30 0.45
CA SER A 83 0.22 16.72 0.39
C SER A 83 -1.02 17.59 0.21
N VAL A 84 -2.01 17.15 -0.58
CA VAL A 84 -3.33 17.80 -0.71
C VAL A 84 -4.15 17.62 0.56
N ALA A 85 -4.17 16.40 1.10
CA ALA A 85 -4.86 16.08 2.35
C ALA A 85 -4.40 16.99 3.50
N GLN A 86 -3.09 17.28 3.59
CA GLN A 86 -2.54 18.19 4.59
C GLN A 86 -3.14 19.60 4.51
N GLU A 87 -3.40 20.12 3.31
CA GLU A 87 -3.98 21.44 3.14
C GLU A 87 -5.47 21.46 3.48
N LYS A 88 -6.16 20.32 3.30
CA LYS A 88 -7.54 20.15 3.73
C LYS A 88 -7.64 20.09 5.26
N ASP A 89 -6.81 19.26 5.90
CA ASP A 89 -6.80 19.12 7.36
C ASP A 89 -6.51 20.46 8.06
N ARG A 90 -5.62 21.26 7.48
CA ARG A 90 -5.27 22.61 8.00
C ARG A 90 -6.25 23.70 7.59
N ARG A 91 -7.32 23.37 6.85
CA ARG A 91 -8.28 24.32 6.25
C ARG A 91 -7.63 25.40 5.35
N THR A 92 -6.40 25.18 4.90
CA THR A 92 -5.68 26.13 4.03
C THR A 92 -6.13 26.01 2.58
N LEU A 93 -6.62 24.85 2.14
CA LEU A 93 -7.14 24.67 0.78
C LEU A 93 -8.29 25.65 0.49
N ILE A 94 -9.23 25.78 1.42
CA ILE A 94 -10.37 26.71 1.29
C ILE A 94 -9.86 28.15 1.23
N LEU A 95 -8.88 28.51 2.06
CA LEU A 95 -8.27 29.84 2.03
C LEU A 95 -7.63 30.13 0.67
N MET A 96 -6.91 29.18 0.07
CA MET A 96 -6.36 29.35 -1.28
C MET A 96 -7.46 29.54 -2.34
N LEU A 97 -8.57 28.80 -2.23
CA LEU A 97 -9.70 28.92 -3.17
C LEU A 97 -10.48 30.24 -3.03
N LEU A 98 -10.35 30.94 -1.91
CA LEU A 98 -10.91 32.28 -1.70
C LEU A 98 -10.03 33.39 -2.29
N THR A 99 -8.74 33.13 -2.51
CA THR A 99 -7.83 34.10 -3.15
C THR A 99 -8.04 34.16 -4.66
N ARG A 100 -7.38 35.12 -5.34
CA ARG A 100 -7.44 35.30 -6.80
C ARG A 100 -6.71 34.21 -7.61
N LEU A 101 -6.43 33.05 -7.01
CA LEU A 101 -5.76 31.94 -7.71
C LEU A 101 -6.71 31.21 -8.63
N SER A 102 -6.23 30.94 -9.85
CA SER A 102 -6.93 30.11 -10.83
C SER A 102 -6.91 28.63 -10.40
N GLY A 103 -7.89 27.84 -10.87
CA GLY A 103 -7.89 26.39 -10.64
C GLY A 103 -6.62 25.71 -11.18
N PHE A 104 -6.07 26.24 -12.28
CA PHE A 104 -4.79 25.79 -12.84
C PHE A 104 -3.63 25.97 -11.86
N GLU A 105 -3.46 27.16 -11.29
CA GLU A 105 -2.36 27.44 -10.34
C GLU A 105 -2.44 26.60 -9.07
N VAL A 106 -3.65 26.27 -8.62
CA VAL A 106 -3.86 25.40 -7.46
C VAL A 106 -3.51 23.95 -7.80
N VAL A 107 -4.11 23.39 -8.84
CA VAL A 107 -3.96 21.96 -9.18
C VAL A 107 -2.57 21.66 -9.72
N VAL A 108 -2.12 22.40 -10.73
CA VAL A 108 -0.80 22.18 -11.35
C VAL A 108 0.32 22.58 -10.42
N GLY A 109 0.16 23.67 -9.65
CA GLY A 109 1.13 24.06 -8.63
C GLY A 109 1.34 22.95 -7.60
N LYS A 110 0.26 22.30 -7.15
CA LYS A 110 0.33 21.19 -6.19
C LYS A 110 0.90 19.91 -6.79
N LEU A 111 0.49 19.57 -8.01
CA LEU A 111 1.05 18.45 -8.76
C LEU A 111 2.57 18.62 -8.92
N ALA A 112 3.01 19.78 -9.43
CA ALA A 112 4.42 20.08 -9.65
C ALA A 112 5.23 20.06 -8.34
N SER A 113 4.68 20.59 -7.24
CA SER A 113 5.34 20.54 -5.93
C SER A 113 5.56 19.11 -5.41
N SER A 114 4.58 18.24 -5.59
CA SER A 114 4.68 16.83 -5.20
C SER A 114 5.64 16.07 -6.11
N LEU A 115 5.68 16.43 -7.39
CA LEU A 115 6.54 15.83 -8.40
C LEU A 115 8.04 16.13 -8.13
N ILE A 116 8.41 17.31 -7.60
CA ILE A 116 9.81 17.64 -7.24
C ILE A 116 10.43 16.58 -6.34
N VAL A 117 9.70 16.11 -5.33
CA VAL A 117 10.22 15.12 -4.37
C VAL A 117 10.58 13.83 -5.09
N VAL A 118 9.68 13.34 -5.94
CA VAL A 118 9.84 12.07 -6.65
C VAL A 118 10.88 12.19 -7.78
N LEU A 119 10.86 13.27 -8.56
CA LEU A 119 11.87 13.53 -9.60
C LEU A 119 13.27 13.62 -9.01
N SER A 120 13.40 14.20 -7.82
CA SER A 120 14.70 14.26 -7.17
C SER A 120 15.22 12.89 -6.75
N MET A 121 14.34 11.94 -6.41
CA MET A 121 14.73 10.56 -6.16
C MET A 121 15.09 9.83 -7.45
N LEU A 122 14.31 10.02 -8.52
CA LEU A 122 14.58 9.44 -9.85
C LEU A 122 15.94 9.92 -10.38
N ALA A 123 16.20 11.22 -10.32
CA ALA A 123 17.45 11.84 -10.74
C ALA A 123 18.64 11.36 -9.89
N ALA A 124 18.45 11.17 -8.59
CA ALA A 124 19.48 10.66 -7.70
C ALA A 124 19.91 9.23 -8.07
N ALA A 125 19.01 8.40 -8.60
CA ALA A 125 19.33 7.03 -9.03
C ALA A 125 19.96 6.96 -10.43
N LEU A 126 19.87 8.02 -11.24
CA LEU A 126 20.38 8.03 -12.61
C LEU A 126 21.86 7.64 -12.73
N PRO A 127 22.79 8.16 -11.89
CA PRO A 127 24.18 7.73 -11.95
C PRO A 127 24.36 6.24 -11.69
N LEU A 128 23.58 5.66 -10.76
CA LEU A 128 23.63 4.22 -10.46
C LEU A 128 23.22 3.39 -11.67
N PHE A 129 22.16 3.78 -12.38
CA PHE A 129 21.70 3.08 -13.58
C PHE A 129 22.64 3.28 -14.78
N LEU A 130 23.28 4.44 -14.92
CA LEU A 130 24.25 4.70 -16.00
C LEU A 130 25.56 3.93 -15.83
N VAL A 131 25.86 3.41 -14.64
CA VAL A 131 26.98 2.47 -14.44
C VAL A 131 26.68 1.10 -15.04
N LEU A 132 25.41 0.68 -15.15
CA LEU A 132 25.05 -0.66 -15.64
C LEU A 132 25.46 -0.91 -17.10
N PRO A 133 25.25 0.02 -18.06
CA PRO A 133 25.78 -0.12 -19.42
C PRO A 133 27.30 -0.28 -19.50
N LEU A 134 28.07 0.23 -18.52
CA LEU A 134 29.53 0.07 -18.49
C LEU A 134 29.96 -1.38 -18.22
N PHE A 135 29.11 -2.17 -17.53
CA PHE A 135 29.34 -3.60 -17.34
C PHE A 135 28.99 -4.42 -18.60
N GLY A 136 28.29 -3.83 -19.57
CA GLY A 136 27.76 -4.50 -20.76
C GLY A 136 26.38 -5.12 -20.54
N GLY A 137 25.79 -5.64 -21.61
CA GLY A 137 24.49 -6.36 -21.57
C GLY A 137 23.25 -5.47 -21.49
N VAL A 138 23.44 -4.16 -21.28
CA VAL A 138 22.38 -3.14 -21.29
C VAL A 138 22.87 -1.95 -22.11
N SER A 139 22.02 -1.41 -22.99
CA SER A 139 22.34 -0.20 -23.73
C SER A 139 21.93 1.07 -22.97
N ALA A 140 22.62 2.18 -23.22
CA ALA A 140 22.20 3.48 -22.67
C ALA A 140 20.80 3.89 -23.14
N GLY A 141 20.38 3.43 -24.34
CA GLY A 141 19.02 3.61 -24.85
C GLY A 141 17.98 2.90 -23.98
N GLN A 142 18.24 1.66 -23.55
CA GLN A 142 17.34 0.94 -22.64
C GLN A 142 17.21 1.65 -21.29
N VAL A 143 18.30 2.22 -20.76
CA VAL A 143 18.23 3.05 -19.55
C VAL A 143 17.34 4.27 -19.79
N ALA A 144 17.46 4.94 -20.92
CA ALA A 144 16.60 6.08 -21.28
C ALA A 144 15.12 5.67 -21.38
N ASP A 145 14.82 4.52 -22.00
CA ASP A 145 13.45 3.99 -22.13
C ASP A 145 12.84 3.64 -20.77
N VAL A 146 13.60 2.96 -19.89
CA VAL A 146 13.16 2.67 -18.52
C VAL A 146 12.89 3.96 -17.73
N TYR A 147 13.75 4.98 -17.89
CA TYR A 147 13.54 6.26 -17.24
C TYR A 147 12.35 7.02 -17.80
N ALA A 148 12.09 6.95 -19.11
CA ALA A 148 10.92 7.55 -19.75
C ALA A 148 9.61 6.88 -19.28
N VAL A 149 9.57 5.55 -19.25
CA VAL A 149 8.42 4.77 -18.71
C VAL A 149 8.22 5.06 -17.23
N THR A 150 9.30 5.11 -16.44
CA THR A 150 9.20 5.45 -15.02
C THR A 150 8.66 6.87 -14.86
N LEU A 151 9.27 7.86 -15.51
CA LEU A 151 8.89 9.28 -15.43
C LEU A 151 7.42 9.51 -15.77
N SER A 152 6.96 8.95 -16.89
CA SER A 152 5.56 9.08 -17.32
C SER A 152 4.59 8.44 -16.32
N THR A 153 4.95 7.28 -15.75
CA THR A 153 4.18 6.64 -14.68
C THR A 153 4.15 7.49 -13.40
N LEU A 154 5.25 8.17 -13.05
CA LEU A 154 5.29 9.08 -11.89
C LEU A 154 4.40 10.30 -12.10
N VAL A 155 4.40 10.89 -13.30
CA VAL A 155 3.52 12.01 -13.64
C VAL A 155 2.05 11.57 -13.54
N PHE A 156 1.71 10.41 -14.10
CA PHE A 156 0.37 9.83 -14.01
C PHE A 156 -0.06 9.57 -12.55
N ALA A 157 0.76 8.88 -11.77
CA ALA A 157 0.47 8.58 -10.36
C ALA A 157 0.31 9.85 -9.51
N THR A 158 1.15 10.87 -9.76
CA THR A 158 1.06 12.17 -9.08
C THR A 158 -0.22 12.91 -9.47
N ALA A 159 -0.58 12.91 -10.76
CA ALA A 159 -1.80 13.54 -11.26
C ALA A 159 -3.06 12.91 -10.64
N VAL A 160 -3.17 11.58 -10.67
CA VAL A 160 -4.27 10.84 -10.03
C VAL A 160 -4.29 11.13 -8.53
N GLY A 161 -3.14 11.11 -7.86
CA GLY A 161 -3.02 11.38 -6.43
C GLY A 161 -3.50 12.78 -6.03
N THR A 162 -3.08 13.82 -6.77
CA THR A 162 -3.50 15.21 -6.53
C THR A 162 -5.00 15.39 -6.79
N VAL A 163 -5.52 14.88 -7.91
CA VAL A 163 -6.93 15.06 -8.29
C VAL A 163 -7.87 14.32 -7.34
N VAL A 164 -7.56 13.06 -7.01
CA VAL A 164 -8.33 12.29 -6.02
C VAL A 164 -8.26 12.94 -4.64
N GLY A 165 -7.09 13.45 -4.24
CA GLY A 165 -6.92 14.23 -3.00
C GLY A 165 -7.82 15.46 -2.94
N LEU A 166 -8.00 16.16 -4.07
CA LEU A 166 -8.88 17.33 -4.18
C LEU A 166 -10.36 16.95 -4.22
N TRP A 167 -10.70 15.79 -4.76
CA TRP A 167 -12.07 15.29 -4.84
C TRP A 167 -12.60 14.73 -3.51
N ARG A 168 -11.77 14.01 -2.75
CA ARG A 168 -12.17 13.34 -1.51
C ARG A 168 -11.92 14.21 -0.29
N GLU A 169 -12.88 14.23 0.64
CA GLU A 169 -12.80 15.00 1.89
C GLU A 169 -11.84 14.36 2.89
N LYS A 170 -11.91 13.04 3.07
CA LYS A 170 -11.12 12.31 4.07
C LYS A 170 -9.81 11.81 3.49
N THR A 171 -8.71 12.14 4.16
CA THR A 171 -7.31 11.81 3.78
C THR A 171 -7.12 10.32 3.46
N PHE A 172 -7.64 9.45 4.31
CA PHE A 172 -7.59 8.00 4.15
C PHE A 172 -8.31 7.52 2.88
N GLN A 173 -9.54 8.00 2.65
CA GLN A 173 -10.32 7.62 1.46
C GLN A 173 -9.62 8.07 0.18
N SER A 174 -8.98 9.25 0.22
CA SER A 174 -8.17 9.73 -0.89
C SER A 174 -7.01 8.78 -1.19
N ILE A 175 -6.21 8.41 -0.18
CA ILE A 175 -5.03 7.56 -0.37
C ILE A 175 -5.43 6.18 -0.88
N ALA A 176 -6.42 5.54 -0.24
CA ALA A 176 -6.90 4.23 -0.63
C ALA A 176 -7.44 4.22 -2.07
N PHE A 177 -8.23 5.24 -2.44
CA PHE A 177 -8.77 5.34 -3.80
C PHE A 177 -7.69 5.58 -4.84
N THR A 178 -6.67 6.40 -4.56
CA THR A 178 -5.54 6.62 -5.47
C THR A 178 -4.77 5.33 -5.73
N VAL A 179 -4.39 4.60 -4.67
CA VAL A 179 -3.66 3.32 -4.80
C VAL A 179 -4.50 2.31 -5.57
N LEU A 180 -5.78 2.19 -5.23
CA LEU A 180 -6.69 1.25 -5.89
C LEU A 180 -6.95 1.60 -7.36
N ALA A 181 -7.03 2.89 -7.70
CA ALA A 181 -7.18 3.35 -9.09
C ALA A 181 -5.95 3.00 -9.94
N ILE A 182 -4.73 3.17 -9.40
CA ILE A 182 -3.50 2.81 -10.09
C ILE A 182 -3.42 1.29 -10.29
N ILE A 183 -3.75 0.50 -9.27
CA ILE A 183 -3.74 -0.96 -9.38
C ILE A 183 -4.80 -1.44 -10.39
N LEU A 184 -6.01 -0.87 -10.33
CA LEU A 184 -7.08 -1.21 -11.27
C LEU A 184 -6.68 -0.86 -12.70
N TRP A 185 -6.02 0.29 -12.92
CA TRP A 185 -5.45 0.64 -14.22
C TRP A 185 -4.50 -0.45 -14.73
N VAL A 186 -3.54 -0.88 -13.90
CA VAL A 186 -2.60 -1.97 -14.27
C VAL A 186 -3.36 -3.27 -14.56
N ALA A 187 -4.30 -3.66 -13.70
CA ALA A 187 -5.06 -4.90 -13.85
C ALA A 187 -5.89 -4.94 -15.15
N ILE A 188 -6.53 -3.82 -15.52
CA ILE A 188 -7.30 -3.70 -16.76
C ILE A 188 -6.39 -3.94 -17.97
N TRP A 189 -5.23 -3.26 -18.02
CA TRP A 189 -4.32 -3.38 -19.16
C TRP A 189 -3.61 -4.74 -19.22
N GLU A 190 -3.33 -5.36 -18.08
CA GLU A 190 -2.83 -6.74 -18.07
C GLU A 190 -3.82 -7.73 -18.65
N ILE A 191 -5.12 -7.55 -18.39
CA ILE A 191 -6.17 -8.40 -18.98
C ILE A 191 -6.30 -8.16 -20.48
N VAL A 192 -6.32 -6.90 -20.93
CA VAL A 192 -6.30 -6.61 -22.38
C VAL A 192 -5.13 -7.34 -23.04
N GLY A 193 -3.98 -7.36 -22.37
CA GLY A 193 -2.79 -8.03 -22.87
C GLY A 193 -2.81 -9.56 -22.82
N THR A 194 -3.78 -10.20 -22.16
CA THR A 194 -3.99 -11.65 -22.25
C THR A 194 -4.72 -12.07 -23.53
N GLY A 195 -5.31 -11.12 -24.27
CA GLY A 195 -6.07 -11.39 -25.49
C GLY A 195 -7.46 -12.01 -25.24
N ILE A 196 -7.93 -12.09 -23.99
CA ILE A 196 -9.25 -12.63 -23.64
C ILE A 196 -10.38 -11.74 -24.18
N ILE A 197 -10.15 -10.44 -24.33
CA ILE A 197 -11.16 -9.48 -24.79
C ILE A 197 -11.19 -9.48 -26.33
N PRO A 198 -12.23 -10.02 -26.98
CA PRO A 198 -12.32 -10.05 -28.43
C PRO A 198 -12.42 -8.62 -29.01
N GLY A 199 -11.65 -8.34 -30.06
CA GLY A 199 -11.66 -7.06 -30.79
C GLY A 199 -10.61 -6.03 -30.36
N LEU A 200 -9.89 -6.25 -29.26
CA LEU A 200 -8.74 -5.42 -28.85
C LEU A 200 -7.44 -6.19 -29.10
N ALA A 201 -6.56 -5.65 -29.96
CA ALA A 201 -5.26 -6.27 -30.19
C ALA A 201 -4.42 -6.24 -28.89
N SER A 202 -3.79 -7.36 -28.56
CA SER A 202 -2.95 -7.50 -27.36
C SER A 202 -1.75 -6.54 -27.34
N GLU A 203 -1.35 -6.02 -28.51
CA GLU A 203 -0.29 -5.02 -28.66
C GLU A 203 -0.61 -3.70 -27.92
N TRP A 204 -1.89 -3.30 -27.87
CA TRP A 204 -2.32 -2.07 -27.16
C TRP A 204 -2.03 -2.13 -25.65
N ALA A 205 -1.96 -3.33 -25.07
CA ALA A 205 -1.62 -3.49 -23.66
C ALA A 205 -0.21 -3.00 -23.33
N ALA A 206 0.72 -3.04 -24.29
CA ALA A 206 2.07 -2.53 -24.10
C ALA A 206 2.10 -0.99 -23.94
N PHE A 207 1.12 -0.28 -24.52
CA PHE A 207 0.99 1.17 -24.37
C PHE A 207 0.24 1.60 -23.10
N GLY A 208 -0.58 0.72 -22.51
CA GLY A 208 -1.36 1.03 -21.31
C GLY A 208 -0.78 0.51 -20.01
N SER A 209 -0.12 -0.65 -20.02
CA SER A 209 0.45 -1.27 -18.81
C SER A 209 1.88 -0.79 -18.53
N PRO A 210 2.16 -0.20 -17.35
CA PRO A 210 3.53 0.12 -16.94
C PRO A 210 4.43 -1.11 -16.88
N ILE A 211 3.88 -2.27 -16.50
CA ILE A 211 4.66 -3.50 -16.33
C ILE A 211 5.12 -4.00 -17.70
N ARG A 212 4.22 -4.05 -18.69
CA ARG A 212 4.58 -4.47 -20.06
C ARG A 212 5.50 -3.48 -20.75
N ALA A 213 5.23 -2.19 -20.61
CA ALA A 213 6.11 -1.15 -21.14
C ALA A 213 7.52 -1.28 -20.55
N LEU A 214 7.62 -1.50 -19.24
CA LEU A 214 8.91 -1.72 -18.57
C LEU A 214 9.59 -3.00 -19.04
N LEU A 215 8.88 -4.13 -19.10
CA LEU A 215 9.44 -5.41 -19.58
C LEU A 215 9.92 -5.31 -21.04
N SER A 216 9.22 -4.54 -21.88
CA SER A 216 9.66 -4.27 -23.24
C SER A 216 10.93 -3.41 -23.30
N ALA A 217 11.06 -2.40 -22.44
CA ALA A 217 12.26 -1.58 -22.32
C ALA A 217 13.46 -2.37 -21.76
N LEU A 218 13.19 -3.38 -20.93
CA LEU A 218 14.19 -4.30 -20.40
C LEU A 218 14.65 -5.34 -21.43
N SER A 219 13.84 -5.61 -22.46
CA SER A 219 14.19 -6.59 -23.48
C SER A 219 15.25 -6.03 -24.43
N PRO A 220 16.33 -6.78 -24.73
CA PRO A 220 17.35 -6.35 -25.69
C PRO A 220 16.94 -6.57 -27.15
N LEU A 221 15.86 -7.33 -27.35
CA LEU A 221 15.32 -7.62 -28.67
C LEU A 221 14.42 -6.46 -29.12
N PRO A 222 14.52 -6.02 -30.38
CA PRO A 222 13.59 -5.03 -30.91
C PRO A 222 12.16 -5.58 -30.80
N ALA A 223 11.24 -4.72 -30.33
CA ALA A 223 9.85 -5.08 -30.17
C ALA A 223 9.28 -5.59 -31.51
N SER A 224 8.88 -6.86 -31.52
CA SER A 224 8.30 -7.52 -32.70
C SER A 224 6.82 -7.13 -32.78
N GLY A 225 6.54 -5.88 -33.13
CA GLY A 225 5.17 -5.35 -33.25
C GLY A 225 4.90 -4.81 -34.64
N SER A 226 3.63 -4.86 -35.05
CA SER A 226 3.15 -4.27 -36.31
C SER A 226 3.17 -2.72 -36.31
N LEU A 227 3.35 -2.12 -35.13
CA LEU A 227 3.27 -0.68 -34.87
C LEU A 227 4.63 0.00 -35.03
N SER A 228 4.65 1.16 -35.69
CA SER A 228 5.86 1.92 -35.99
C SER A 228 6.52 2.62 -34.79
N VAL A 229 5.83 2.67 -33.64
CA VAL A 229 6.29 3.35 -32.42
C VAL A 229 6.72 2.32 -31.39
N GLY A 230 7.92 2.50 -30.83
CA GLY A 230 8.44 1.66 -29.76
C GLY A 230 7.52 1.65 -28.52
N PRO A 231 7.29 0.49 -27.87
CA PRO A 231 6.40 0.36 -26.71
C PRO A 231 6.64 1.36 -25.57
N ALA A 232 7.91 1.65 -25.24
CA ALA A 232 8.26 2.61 -24.18
C ALA A 232 7.82 4.04 -24.52
N VAL A 233 8.01 4.47 -25.77
CA VAL A 233 7.60 5.79 -26.27
C VAL A 233 6.07 5.86 -26.36
N GLY A 234 5.44 4.83 -26.93
CA GLY A 234 3.98 4.74 -27.03
C GLY A 234 3.30 4.80 -25.66
N TYR A 235 3.81 4.04 -24.69
CA TYR A 235 3.36 4.10 -23.29
C TYR A 235 3.53 5.48 -22.68
N SER A 236 4.71 6.09 -22.86
CA SER A 236 5.00 7.40 -22.27
C SER A 236 4.06 8.48 -22.81
N LEU A 237 3.81 8.50 -24.13
CA LEU A 237 2.88 9.44 -24.75
C LEU A 237 1.43 9.20 -24.29
N PHE A 238 0.99 7.95 -24.30
CA PHE A 238 -0.37 7.58 -23.89
C PHE A 238 -0.64 7.96 -22.42
N THR A 239 0.26 7.60 -21.51
CA THR A 239 0.09 7.88 -20.09
C THR A 239 0.21 9.36 -19.75
N LEU A 240 1.05 10.12 -20.45
CA LEU A 240 1.09 11.58 -20.32
C LEU A 240 -0.21 12.23 -20.83
N LEU A 241 -0.80 11.72 -21.91
CA LEU A 241 -2.12 12.18 -22.38
C LEU A 241 -3.21 11.90 -21.33
N VAL A 242 -3.22 10.70 -20.74
CA VAL A 242 -4.16 10.38 -19.67
C VAL A 242 -3.92 11.25 -18.43
N ALA A 243 -2.66 11.49 -18.05
CA ALA A 243 -2.32 12.35 -16.91
C ALA A 243 -2.77 13.80 -17.13
N THR A 244 -2.62 14.34 -18.36
CA THR A 244 -3.11 15.68 -18.69
C THR A 244 -4.64 15.73 -18.67
N ALA A 245 -5.33 14.72 -19.18
CA ALA A 245 -6.79 14.62 -19.09
C ALA A 245 -7.29 14.58 -17.63
N VAL A 246 -6.67 13.75 -16.78
CA VAL A 246 -6.98 13.69 -15.34
C VAL A 246 -6.77 15.05 -14.67
N THR A 247 -5.64 15.71 -14.98
CA THR A 247 -5.32 17.03 -14.44
C THR A 247 -6.32 18.10 -14.90
N ALA A 248 -6.72 18.06 -16.18
CA ALA A 248 -7.73 18.96 -16.74
C ALA A 248 -9.10 18.80 -16.06
N ILE A 249 -9.52 17.56 -15.78
CA ILE A 249 -10.73 17.28 -14.99
C ILE A 249 -10.60 17.88 -13.59
N GLY A 250 -9.43 17.71 -12.95
CA GLY A 250 -9.12 18.32 -11.66
C GLY A 250 -9.27 19.83 -11.68
N ILE A 251 -8.70 20.52 -12.69
CA ILE A 251 -8.78 21.97 -12.85
C ILE A 251 -10.23 22.43 -13.04
N ALA A 252 -10.99 21.75 -13.89
CA ALA A 252 -12.38 22.10 -14.18
C ALA A 252 -13.30 21.91 -12.97
N ARG A 253 -13.05 20.89 -12.14
CA ARG A 253 -13.94 20.51 -11.03
C ARG A 253 -13.48 20.97 -9.65
N VAL A 254 -12.27 21.49 -9.46
CA VAL A 254 -11.72 21.81 -8.13
C VAL A 254 -12.64 22.74 -7.30
N ARG A 255 -13.25 23.75 -7.94
CA ARG A 255 -14.17 24.71 -7.28
C ARG A 255 -15.57 24.14 -7.07
N VAL A 256 -15.97 23.16 -7.87
CA VAL A 256 -17.26 22.45 -7.72
C VAL A 256 -17.17 21.45 -6.56
N TRP A 257 -16.04 20.76 -6.42
CA TRP A 257 -15.82 19.79 -5.35
C TRP A 257 -15.56 20.44 -3.98
N ASN A 258 -14.99 21.65 -3.95
CA ASN A 258 -14.62 22.33 -2.71
C ASN A 258 -15.33 23.70 -2.62
N PRO A 259 -16.66 23.72 -2.39
CA PRO A 259 -17.40 24.97 -2.25
C PRO A 259 -16.97 25.73 -0.99
N SER A 260 -16.69 27.02 -1.13
CA SER A 260 -16.25 27.91 -0.04
C SER A 260 -17.32 28.23 1.02
N ARG A 261 -18.49 27.58 0.96
CA ARG A 261 -19.68 27.89 1.79
C ARG A 261 -19.83 27.08 3.08
N GLU A 262 -18.88 26.21 3.43
CA GLU A 262 -18.92 25.41 4.67
C GLU A 262 -18.87 26.22 5.99
N VAL A 263 -18.68 27.56 5.92
CA VAL A 263 -18.76 28.44 7.11
C VAL A 263 -20.20 28.71 7.57
N ARG A 264 -21.22 28.38 6.77
CA ARG A 264 -22.58 28.31 7.31
C ARG A 264 -22.70 26.95 7.98
N ILE A 265 -22.52 26.93 9.30
CA ILE A 265 -22.95 25.83 10.17
C ILE A 265 -24.40 25.55 9.78
N LYS A 266 -24.63 24.57 8.91
CA LYS A 266 -25.96 23.99 8.78
C LYS A 266 -26.20 23.37 10.15
N PRO A 267 -27.22 23.80 10.91
CA PRO A 267 -27.75 22.94 11.95
C PRO A 267 -27.97 21.59 11.28
N SER A 268 -27.46 20.52 11.90
CA SER A 268 -27.73 19.13 11.51
C SER A 268 -29.11 19.09 10.89
N GLU A 269 -29.19 18.84 9.57
CA GLU A 269 -30.47 18.65 8.89
C GLU A 269 -31.16 17.56 9.68
N SER A 270 -32.16 17.97 10.46
CA SER A 270 -33.12 17.09 11.08
C SER A 270 -33.61 16.18 9.96
N GLU A 271 -33.55 14.88 10.24
CA GLU A 271 -34.08 13.83 9.40
C GLU A 271 -35.37 14.29 8.73
N THR A 272 -35.42 14.08 7.43
CA THR A 272 -36.55 14.33 6.54
C THR A 272 -37.87 13.96 7.20
N GLU A 273 -38.75 14.94 7.41
CA GLU A 273 -40.21 14.83 7.26
C GLU A 273 -40.83 16.24 7.38
N PRO A 274 -41.89 16.57 6.61
CA PRO A 274 -43.18 15.88 6.76
C PRO A 274 -43.86 15.51 5.44
N ALA A 275 -44.39 14.29 5.38
CA ALA A 275 -45.56 14.01 4.56
C ALA A 275 -46.79 14.64 5.24
N ALA A 276 -47.52 15.45 4.48
CA ALA A 276 -48.78 16.02 4.90
C ALA A 276 -49.79 14.92 5.24
N ILE A 277 -50.31 14.93 6.46
CA ILE A 277 -51.58 14.30 6.81
C ILE A 277 -52.42 15.32 7.58
N ASP A 278 -53.66 15.42 7.13
CA ASP A 278 -54.71 16.35 7.52
C ASP A 278 -54.99 16.44 9.03
N GLY A 279 -55.62 17.55 9.38
CA GLY A 279 -55.79 18.03 10.75
C GLY A 279 -56.58 17.12 11.68
N SER A 280 -56.11 17.05 12.92
CA SER A 280 -56.89 17.27 14.13
C SER A 280 -56.00 17.05 15.36
N THR A 281 -56.16 17.92 16.36
CA THR A 281 -55.61 17.85 17.72
C THR A 281 -54.10 17.97 17.89
N ALA A 282 -53.67 19.20 18.18
CA ALA A 282 -52.40 19.52 18.79
C ALA A 282 -52.31 18.92 20.20
N THR A 283 -51.58 17.81 20.36
CA THR A 283 -50.95 17.42 21.62
C THR A 283 -49.45 17.64 21.49
N ALA A 284 -48.90 18.40 22.44
CA ALA A 284 -47.49 18.75 22.55
C ALA A 284 -46.57 17.61 22.11
N ALA A 285 -45.78 17.86 21.06
CA ALA A 285 -44.74 16.96 20.60
C ALA A 285 -43.63 16.91 21.66
N THR A 286 -43.84 16.06 22.65
CA THR A 286 -42.84 15.60 23.60
C THR A 286 -41.63 15.16 22.79
N TRP A 287 -40.45 15.68 23.11
CA TRP A 287 -39.15 15.19 22.64
C TRP A 287 -39.09 13.67 22.91
N LYS A 288 -39.59 12.84 21.99
CA LYS A 288 -39.59 11.38 22.13
C LYS A 288 -38.13 10.97 22.23
N ALA A 289 -37.68 10.77 23.47
CA ALA A 289 -36.45 10.09 23.79
C ALA A 289 -36.50 8.77 23.02
N ARG A 290 -35.69 8.68 21.95
CA ARG A 290 -35.58 7.45 21.17
C ARG A 290 -35.31 6.33 22.17
N THR A 291 -36.12 5.27 22.10
CA THR A 291 -35.87 4.04 22.88
C THR A 291 -34.39 3.68 22.73
N ALA A 292 -33.67 3.63 23.85
CA ALA A 292 -32.24 3.34 23.84
C ALA A 292 -32.02 2.02 23.10
N ARG A 293 -31.15 2.05 22.07
CA ARG A 293 -30.84 0.83 21.32
C ARG A 293 -30.12 -0.14 22.26
N PRO A 294 -30.46 -1.43 22.27
CA PRO A 294 -29.71 -2.40 23.07
C PRO A 294 -28.28 -2.48 22.51
N VAL A 295 -27.33 -2.05 23.33
CA VAL A 295 -25.89 -2.10 23.05
C VAL A 295 -25.37 -3.46 23.53
N TRP A 296 -24.43 -4.04 22.80
CA TRP A 296 -23.80 -5.31 23.21
C TRP A 296 -22.89 -5.13 24.41
N SER A 297 -22.41 -6.24 24.99
CA SER A 297 -21.42 -6.24 26.08
C SER A 297 -20.17 -5.41 25.75
N ASN A 298 -19.71 -5.45 24.50
CA ASN A 298 -18.70 -4.52 23.99
C ASN A 298 -19.36 -3.39 23.18
N PRO A 299 -19.45 -2.16 23.73
CA PRO A 299 -20.13 -1.03 23.07
C PRO A 299 -19.38 -0.53 21.83
N ILE A 300 -18.05 -0.65 21.80
CA ILE A 300 -17.21 -0.21 20.69
C ILE A 300 -17.40 -1.16 19.51
N LEU A 301 -17.37 -2.47 19.75
CA LEU A 301 -17.65 -3.46 18.71
C LEU A 301 -19.07 -3.27 18.14
N TRP A 302 -20.06 -3.06 19.01
CA TRP A 302 -21.42 -2.77 18.57
C TRP A 302 -21.45 -1.54 17.65
N ARG A 303 -20.76 -0.46 18.02
CA ARG A 303 -20.67 0.75 17.20
C ARG A 303 -20.06 0.44 15.83
N GLU A 304 -18.90 -0.20 15.77
CA GLU A 304 -18.20 -0.48 14.50
C GLU A 304 -19.03 -1.38 13.56
N VAL A 305 -19.80 -2.32 14.12
CA VAL A 305 -20.58 -3.29 13.33
C VAL A 305 -21.96 -2.77 12.95
N ARG A 306 -22.65 -2.08 13.86
CA ARG A 306 -24.05 -1.67 13.69
C ARG A 306 -24.21 -0.26 13.17
N THR A 307 -23.24 0.63 13.42
CA THR A 307 -23.29 1.99 12.91
C THR A 307 -22.43 2.09 11.66
N TRP A 308 -22.86 2.87 10.67
CA TRP A 308 -22.07 3.14 9.48
C TRP A 308 -20.91 4.10 9.81
N ALA A 309 -20.07 3.74 10.78
CA ALA A 309 -18.98 4.57 11.31
C ALA A 309 -18.03 5.05 10.19
N TYR A 310 -17.86 4.22 9.16
CA TYR A 310 -16.99 4.50 8.02
C TYR A 310 -17.68 5.30 6.89
N GLY A 311 -19.01 5.45 6.93
CA GLY A 311 -19.82 6.19 5.96
C GLY A 311 -20.08 5.45 4.64
N ARG A 312 -21.09 5.91 3.88
CA ARG A 312 -21.51 5.28 2.61
C ARG A 312 -20.43 5.32 1.51
N LYS A 313 -19.50 6.29 1.56
CA LYS A 313 -18.43 6.45 0.55
C LYS A 313 -17.43 5.28 0.54
N VAL A 314 -17.33 4.48 1.61
CA VAL A 314 -16.48 3.27 1.65
C VAL A 314 -16.96 2.16 0.70
N LEU A 315 -18.23 2.17 0.30
CA LEU A 315 -18.75 1.25 -0.71
C LEU A 315 -18.00 1.34 -2.05
N LEU A 316 -17.48 2.53 -2.42
CA LEU A 316 -16.70 2.70 -3.65
C LEU A 316 -15.35 1.99 -3.58
N ILE A 317 -14.70 1.99 -2.41
CA ILE A 317 -13.45 1.26 -2.19
C ILE A 317 -13.73 -0.25 -2.27
N ARG A 318 -14.83 -0.71 -1.64
CA ARG A 318 -15.25 -2.10 -1.71
C ARG A 318 -15.56 -2.54 -3.16
N LEU A 319 -16.31 -1.74 -3.92
CA LEU A 319 -16.63 -2.03 -5.31
C LEU A 319 -15.38 -2.16 -6.18
N ALA A 320 -14.46 -1.20 -6.07
CA ALA A 320 -13.21 -1.23 -6.85
C ALA A 320 -12.31 -2.41 -6.44
N TYR A 321 -12.28 -2.79 -5.17
CA TYR A 321 -11.60 -4.01 -4.72
C TYR A 321 -12.25 -5.27 -5.29
N LEU A 322 -13.59 -5.37 -5.26
CA LEU A 322 -14.33 -6.50 -5.84
C LEU A 322 -14.09 -6.64 -7.35
N LEU A 323 -13.99 -5.53 -8.07
CA LEU A 323 -13.62 -5.56 -9.49
C LEU A 323 -12.22 -6.17 -9.69
N ILE A 324 -11.21 -5.74 -8.93
CA ILE A 324 -9.87 -6.35 -8.99
C ILE A 324 -9.93 -7.85 -8.65
N CYS A 325 -10.73 -8.24 -7.66
CA CYS A 325 -10.92 -9.65 -7.32
C CYS A 325 -11.52 -10.46 -8.48
N ALA A 326 -12.54 -9.92 -9.16
CA ALA A 326 -13.14 -10.56 -10.32
C ALA A 326 -12.14 -10.71 -11.46
N LEU A 327 -11.30 -9.69 -11.70
CA LEU A 327 -10.23 -9.72 -12.69
C LEU A 327 -9.18 -10.80 -12.37
N VAL A 328 -8.72 -10.88 -11.12
CA VAL A 328 -7.78 -11.93 -10.68
C VAL A 328 -8.42 -13.32 -10.74
N ALA A 329 -9.67 -13.46 -10.33
CA ALA A 329 -10.42 -14.71 -10.45
C ALA A 329 -10.51 -15.19 -11.90
N ALA A 330 -10.74 -14.28 -12.85
CA ALA A 330 -10.76 -14.61 -14.28
C ALA A 330 -9.39 -15.11 -14.77
N ILE A 331 -8.29 -14.46 -14.37
CA ILE A 331 -6.93 -14.90 -14.68
C ILE A 331 -6.66 -16.31 -14.14
N LEU A 332 -7.05 -16.55 -12.87
CA LEU A 332 -6.88 -17.86 -12.23
C LEU A 332 -7.73 -18.94 -12.90
N TYR A 333 -8.99 -18.62 -13.25
CA TYR A 333 -9.88 -19.53 -13.94
C TYR A 333 -9.30 -19.96 -15.29
N VAL A 334 -8.83 -19.02 -16.10
CA VAL A 334 -8.16 -19.31 -17.38
C VAL A 334 -6.89 -20.12 -17.17
N SER A 335 -6.10 -19.82 -16.14
CA SER A 335 -4.90 -20.59 -15.80
C SER A 335 -5.22 -22.05 -15.43
N VAL A 336 -6.34 -22.31 -14.78
CA VAL A 336 -6.80 -23.67 -14.44
C VAL A 336 -7.30 -24.39 -15.68
N GLN A 337 -8.13 -23.74 -16.50
CA GLN A 337 -8.67 -24.33 -17.74
C GLN A 337 -7.57 -24.71 -18.73
N ASN A 338 -6.55 -23.88 -18.86
CA ASN A 338 -5.43 -24.13 -19.76
C ASN A 338 -4.40 -25.13 -19.20
N GLY A 339 -4.64 -25.71 -18.02
CA GLY A 339 -3.70 -26.64 -17.37
C GLY A 339 -2.46 -25.96 -16.74
N LEU A 340 -2.19 -24.69 -17.05
CA LEU A 340 -1.03 -23.92 -16.55
C LEU A 340 -0.95 -23.84 -15.03
N ALA A 341 -2.09 -23.92 -14.34
CA ALA A 341 -2.14 -23.93 -12.88
C ALA A 341 -1.55 -25.22 -12.27
N PHE A 342 -1.63 -26.35 -12.99
CA PHE A 342 -1.17 -27.67 -12.53
C PHE A 342 0.27 -27.98 -12.95
N GLU A 343 0.89 -27.13 -13.77
CA GLU A 343 2.27 -27.31 -14.20
C GLU A 343 3.21 -27.28 -13.00
N ARG A 344 4.09 -28.29 -12.92
CA ARG A 344 5.15 -28.33 -11.91
C ARG A 344 6.17 -27.23 -12.18
N THR A 345 6.71 -26.67 -11.10
CA THR A 345 7.74 -25.64 -11.14
C THR A 345 8.95 -26.13 -11.95
N GLY A 346 9.49 -25.27 -12.83
CA GLY A 346 10.62 -25.63 -13.70
C GLY A 346 10.24 -26.14 -15.10
N VAL A 347 8.98 -26.50 -15.33
CA VAL A 347 8.46 -26.76 -16.69
C VAL A 347 8.19 -25.40 -17.37
N GLY A 348 8.70 -25.19 -18.59
CA GLY A 348 8.51 -23.94 -19.34
C GLY A 348 9.31 -22.72 -18.86
N GLY A 349 10.38 -22.93 -18.07
CA GLY A 349 11.26 -21.85 -17.61
C GLY A 349 10.70 -20.96 -16.49
N ARG A 350 9.52 -21.27 -15.94
CA ARG A 350 8.93 -20.55 -14.81
C ARG A 350 9.51 -21.05 -13.49
N THR A 351 10.04 -20.12 -12.69
CA THR A 351 10.60 -20.39 -11.36
C THR A 351 9.55 -20.51 -10.26
N LEU A 352 8.31 -20.08 -10.53
CA LEU A 352 7.16 -20.12 -9.62
C LEU A 352 5.93 -20.66 -10.34
N PRO A 353 5.01 -21.34 -9.62
CA PRO A 353 3.70 -21.71 -10.17
C PRO A 353 2.95 -20.48 -10.69
N ALA A 354 2.25 -20.63 -11.82
CA ALA A 354 1.55 -19.53 -12.51
C ALA A 354 0.53 -18.80 -11.63
N VAL A 355 -0.05 -19.53 -10.66
CA VAL A 355 -1.06 -19.05 -9.72
C VAL A 355 -0.49 -18.17 -8.60
N THR A 356 0.82 -18.26 -8.34
CA THR A 356 1.46 -17.61 -7.17
C THR A 356 1.38 -16.09 -7.23
N LEU A 357 1.76 -15.48 -8.36
CA LEU A 357 1.83 -14.03 -8.49
C LEU A 357 0.44 -13.35 -8.45
N PRO A 358 -0.60 -13.85 -9.16
CA PRO A 358 -1.95 -13.27 -9.05
C PRO A 358 -2.51 -13.35 -7.62
N VAL A 359 -2.34 -14.49 -6.94
CA VAL A 359 -2.81 -14.69 -5.55
C VAL A 359 -2.01 -13.84 -4.57
N ALA A 360 -0.69 -13.74 -4.73
CA ALA A 360 0.14 -12.87 -3.90
C ALA A 360 -0.23 -11.40 -4.10
N ALA A 361 -0.49 -10.96 -5.33
CA ALA A 361 -0.89 -9.58 -5.61
C ALA A 361 -2.19 -9.20 -4.89
N ILE A 362 -3.24 -10.02 -4.99
CA ILE A 362 -4.50 -9.77 -4.28
C ILE A 362 -4.34 -9.86 -2.76
N GLY A 363 -3.47 -10.75 -2.27
CA GLY A 363 -3.08 -10.84 -0.86
C GLY A 363 -2.40 -9.57 -0.35
N VAL A 364 -1.44 -9.03 -1.08
CA VAL A 364 -0.77 -7.76 -0.70
C VAL A 364 -1.75 -6.59 -0.71
N ILE A 365 -2.61 -6.50 -1.73
CA ILE A 365 -3.61 -5.42 -1.83
C ILE A 365 -4.61 -5.48 -0.67
N SER A 366 -5.12 -6.67 -0.35
CA SER A 366 -6.04 -6.87 0.77
C SER A 366 -5.39 -6.54 2.12
N LEU A 367 -4.16 -7.00 2.37
CA LEU A 367 -3.40 -6.64 3.58
C LEU A 367 -3.24 -5.12 3.69
N LEU A 368 -2.84 -4.43 2.61
CA LEU A 368 -2.69 -2.97 2.62
C LEU A 368 -4.02 -2.25 2.93
N LEU A 369 -5.15 -2.73 2.40
CA LEU A 369 -6.46 -2.12 2.65
C LEU A 369 -6.99 -2.38 4.06
N VAL A 370 -6.81 -3.61 4.58
CA VAL A 370 -7.14 -3.96 5.97
C VAL A 370 -6.33 -3.09 6.94
N ASN A 371 -5.02 -2.96 6.70
CA ASN A 371 -4.15 -2.08 7.48
C ASN A 371 -4.67 -0.65 7.52
N ALA A 372 -4.97 -0.11 6.35
CA ALA A 372 -5.28 1.28 6.20
C ALA A 372 -6.66 1.61 6.82
N LEU A 373 -7.62 0.67 6.76
CA LEU A 373 -8.90 0.77 7.50
C LEU A 373 -8.73 0.60 9.00
N ALA A 374 -7.80 -0.23 9.46
CA ALA A 374 -7.46 -0.38 10.87
C ALA A 374 -6.93 0.93 11.45
N VAL A 375 -5.96 1.58 10.80
CA VAL A 375 -5.47 2.90 11.24
C VAL A 375 -6.60 3.92 11.24
N ASN A 376 -7.39 3.97 10.17
CA ASN A 376 -8.46 4.95 10.03
C ASN A 376 -9.54 4.81 11.11
N SER A 377 -9.77 3.60 11.61
CA SER A 377 -10.72 3.34 12.71
C SER A 377 -10.35 4.10 13.99
N VAL A 378 -9.06 4.32 14.24
CA VAL A 378 -8.56 5.03 15.43
C VAL A 378 -8.36 6.51 15.12
N THR A 379 -7.74 6.83 13.98
CA THR A 379 -7.42 8.22 13.65
C THR A 379 -8.65 9.06 13.39
N THR A 380 -9.74 8.49 12.86
CA THR A 380 -10.99 9.24 12.66
C THR A 380 -11.56 9.71 14.01
N GLU A 381 -11.48 8.89 15.05
CA GLU A 381 -11.92 9.25 16.41
C GLU A 381 -11.03 10.30 17.05
N ARG A 382 -9.72 10.21 16.79
CA ARG A 382 -8.76 11.24 17.23
C ARG A 382 -9.00 12.57 16.53
N ASP A 383 -9.19 12.57 15.22
CA ASP A 383 -9.38 13.79 14.43
C ASP A 383 -10.68 14.52 14.81
N VAL A 384 -11.67 13.80 15.35
CA VAL A 384 -12.94 14.36 15.88
C VAL A 384 -12.85 14.69 17.38
N LEU A 385 -11.69 14.50 18.03
CA LEU A 385 -11.48 14.67 19.48
C LEU A 385 -12.38 13.77 20.35
N ALA A 386 -12.93 12.71 19.76
CA ALA A 386 -13.74 11.73 20.48
C ALA A 386 -12.88 10.73 21.26
N LEU A 387 -11.64 10.50 20.82
CA LEU A 387 -10.71 9.58 21.48
C LEU A 387 -10.43 10.02 22.93
N ASP A 388 -10.22 11.32 23.17
CA ASP A 388 -9.97 11.86 24.51
C ASP A 388 -11.19 11.71 25.42
N LEU A 389 -12.41 11.84 24.87
CA LEU A 389 -13.64 11.59 25.60
C LEU A 389 -13.80 10.10 25.95
N LEU A 390 -13.50 9.19 25.02
CA LEU A 390 -13.57 7.75 25.26
C LEU A 390 -12.57 7.30 26.33
N MET A 391 -11.40 7.93 26.40
CA MET A 391 -10.40 7.63 27.44
C MET A 391 -10.83 8.05 28.86
N VAL A 392 -11.84 8.91 29.00
CA VAL A 392 -12.37 9.35 30.30
C VAL A 392 -13.63 8.56 30.71
N THR A 393 -14.13 7.68 29.84
CA THR A 393 -15.26 6.80 30.16
C THR A 393 -14.82 5.48 30.79
N ASP A 394 -15.74 4.72 31.38
CA ASP A 394 -15.52 3.41 32.01
C ASP A 394 -15.16 2.27 31.03
N LEU A 395 -14.67 2.59 29.83
CA LEU A 395 -14.29 1.63 28.81
C LEU A 395 -12.97 0.97 29.17
N ARG A 396 -12.97 -0.36 29.27
CA ARG A 396 -11.72 -1.10 29.51
C ARG A 396 -10.82 -1.04 28.26
N PRO A 397 -9.48 -0.98 28.41
CA PRO A 397 -8.56 -1.05 27.27
C PRO A 397 -8.79 -2.27 26.37
N ALA A 398 -9.08 -3.42 26.96
CA ALA A 398 -9.39 -4.64 26.22
C ALA A 398 -10.66 -4.48 25.36
N GLU A 399 -11.70 -3.84 25.89
CA GLU A 399 -12.94 -3.59 25.14
C GLU A 399 -12.67 -2.65 23.96
N PHE A 400 -11.81 -1.64 24.14
CA PHE A 400 -11.40 -0.73 23.09
C PHE A 400 -10.57 -1.41 22.01
N VAL A 401 -9.44 -1.99 22.37
CA VAL A 401 -8.49 -2.55 21.40
C VAL A 401 -9.11 -3.72 20.63
N PHE A 402 -9.71 -4.70 21.33
CA PHE A 402 -10.35 -5.82 20.65
C PHE A 402 -11.62 -5.40 19.90
N GLY A 403 -12.40 -4.46 20.45
CA GLY A 403 -13.57 -3.92 19.76
C GLY A 403 -13.20 -3.29 18.41
N LYS A 404 -12.07 -2.59 18.36
CA LYS A 404 -11.51 -2.02 17.13
C LYS A 404 -11.00 -3.07 16.16
N ILE A 405 -10.18 -4.02 16.61
CA ILE A 405 -9.62 -5.07 15.75
C ILE A 405 -10.75 -5.89 15.12
N TRP A 406 -11.70 -6.39 15.92
CA TRP A 406 -12.82 -7.18 15.41
C TRP A 406 -13.78 -6.36 14.55
N GLY A 407 -14.03 -5.10 14.92
CA GLY A 407 -14.83 -4.18 14.11
C GLY A 407 -14.24 -3.97 12.72
N VAL A 408 -12.92 -3.78 12.63
CA VAL A 408 -12.21 -3.65 11.35
C VAL A 408 -12.27 -4.94 10.54
N LEU A 409 -11.99 -6.09 11.16
CA LEU A 409 -12.09 -7.40 10.48
C LEU A 409 -13.51 -7.66 9.94
N TYR A 410 -14.55 -7.23 10.66
CA TYR A 410 -15.93 -7.34 10.19
C TYR A 410 -16.22 -6.41 9.01
N VAL A 411 -15.80 -5.14 9.08
CA VAL A 411 -16.02 -4.16 7.99
C VAL A 411 -15.23 -4.54 6.74
N THR A 412 -14.08 -5.19 6.91
CA THR A 412 -13.20 -5.66 5.85
C THR A 412 -13.41 -7.12 5.47
N LYS A 413 -14.51 -7.75 5.91
CA LYS A 413 -14.77 -9.16 5.66
C LYS A 413 -14.66 -9.55 4.19
N GLU A 414 -15.04 -8.69 3.25
CA GLU A 414 -14.91 -9.00 1.82
C GLU A 414 -13.43 -9.04 1.39
N MET A 415 -12.59 -8.17 1.96
CA MET A 415 -11.15 -8.13 1.70
C MET A 415 -10.40 -9.29 2.36
N LEU A 416 -10.94 -9.83 3.45
CA LEU A 416 -10.41 -11.00 4.15
C LEU A 416 -10.86 -12.31 3.47
N LEU A 417 -12.16 -12.46 3.27
CA LEU A 417 -12.78 -13.72 2.87
C LEU A 417 -12.52 -14.07 1.40
N ILE A 418 -12.43 -13.09 0.50
CA ILE A 418 -12.26 -13.37 -0.94
C ILE A 418 -10.89 -14.01 -1.25
N PRO A 419 -9.75 -13.47 -0.77
CA PRO A 419 -8.46 -14.12 -0.98
C PRO A 419 -8.37 -15.49 -0.32
N LEU A 420 -8.97 -15.66 0.87
CA LEU A 420 -9.04 -16.96 1.54
C LEU A 420 -9.88 -17.96 0.74
N ALA A 421 -11.03 -17.53 0.21
CA ALA A 421 -11.87 -18.34 -0.66
C ALA A 421 -11.12 -18.75 -1.93
N MET A 422 -10.33 -17.86 -2.54
CA MET A 422 -9.48 -18.19 -3.69
C MET A 422 -8.44 -19.27 -3.35
N LEU A 423 -7.80 -19.21 -2.18
CA LEU A 423 -6.88 -20.26 -1.75
C LEU A 423 -7.59 -21.61 -1.56
N ILE A 424 -8.76 -21.59 -0.94
CA ILE A 424 -9.57 -22.79 -0.70
C ILE A 424 -10.07 -23.39 -2.01
N THR A 425 -10.52 -22.57 -2.97
CA THR A 425 -10.98 -23.07 -4.27
C THR A 425 -9.83 -23.67 -5.08
N LEU A 426 -8.62 -23.08 -5.03
CA LEU A 426 -7.44 -23.68 -5.66
C LEU A 426 -7.07 -25.04 -5.04
N GLY A 427 -7.18 -25.16 -3.71
CA GLY A 427 -7.03 -26.44 -3.02
C GLY A 427 -8.09 -27.46 -3.43
N TRP A 428 -9.35 -27.04 -3.49
CA TRP A 428 -10.46 -27.90 -3.88
C TRP A 428 -10.38 -28.38 -5.34
N LEU A 429 -9.86 -27.53 -6.23
CA LEU A 429 -9.58 -27.86 -7.63
C LEU A 429 -8.34 -28.75 -7.81
N GLY A 430 -7.63 -29.10 -6.74
CA GLY A 430 -6.45 -29.96 -6.79
C GLY A 430 -5.17 -29.27 -7.26
N VAL A 431 -5.15 -27.93 -7.34
CA VAL A 431 -3.94 -27.16 -7.69
C VAL A 431 -2.89 -27.25 -6.59
N MET A 432 -3.33 -27.39 -5.34
CA MET A 432 -2.49 -27.56 -4.16
C MET A 432 -3.06 -28.66 -3.26
N THR A 433 -2.21 -29.33 -2.49
CA THR A 433 -2.63 -30.36 -1.52
C THR A 433 -3.47 -29.74 -0.41
N ILE A 434 -4.34 -30.54 0.23
CA ILE A 434 -5.21 -30.10 1.34
C ILE A 434 -4.37 -29.49 2.48
N GLU A 435 -3.22 -30.10 2.76
CA GLU A 435 -2.26 -29.62 3.76
C GLU A 435 -1.72 -28.23 3.41
N ASN A 436 -1.30 -28.01 2.16
CA ASN A 436 -0.82 -26.70 1.69
C ASN A 436 -1.93 -25.65 1.68
N THR A 437 -3.17 -26.04 1.39
CA THR A 437 -4.33 -25.16 1.53
C THR A 437 -4.51 -24.74 2.98
N PHE A 438 -4.44 -25.67 3.93
CA PHE A 438 -4.51 -25.34 5.36
C PHE A 438 -3.41 -24.36 5.77
N TYR A 439 -2.16 -24.62 5.37
CA TYR A 439 -1.03 -23.73 5.66
C TYR A 439 -1.20 -22.33 5.06
N ALA A 440 -1.60 -22.23 3.79
CA ALA A 440 -1.79 -20.95 3.13
C ALA A 440 -2.93 -20.15 3.75
N THR A 441 -4.07 -20.79 4.05
CA THR A 441 -5.25 -20.13 4.63
C THR A 441 -4.98 -19.66 6.06
N THR A 442 -4.38 -20.49 6.91
CA THR A 442 -4.08 -20.12 8.30
C THR A 442 -2.94 -19.12 8.40
N GLY A 443 -1.90 -19.25 7.58
CA GLY A 443 -0.85 -18.23 7.47
C GLY A 443 -1.40 -16.87 7.03
N ALA A 444 -2.31 -16.85 6.05
CA ALA A 444 -2.98 -15.62 5.64
C ALA A 444 -3.81 -14.99 6.77
N LEU A 445 -4.57 -15.79 7.53
CA LEU A 445 -5.33 -15.31 8.69
C LEU A 445 -4.43 -14.63 9.74
N VAL A 446 -3.27 -15.22 10.04
CA VAL A 446 -2.29 -14.62 10.96
C VAL A 446 -1.77 -13.29 10.43
N LEU A 447 -1.48 -13.20 9.13
CA LEU A 447 -1.03 -11.95 8.51
C LEU A 447 -2.11 -10.86 8.56
N TYR A 448 -3.39 -11.20 8.36
CA TYR A 448 -4.49 -10.24 8.52
C TYR A 448 -4.63 -9.73 9.95
N LEU A 449 -4.52 -10.62 10.93
CA LEU A 449 -4.53 -10.22 12.34
C LEU A 449 -3.35 -9.30 12.68
N PHE A 450 -2.15 -9.67 12.23
CA PHE A 450 -0.95 -8.86 12.40
C PHE A 450 -1.12 -7.47 11.80
N VAL A 451 -1.56 -7.39 10.55
CA VAL A 451 -1.71 -6.11 9.84
C VAL A 451 -2.83 -5.24 10.44
N ALA A 452 -3.95 -5.84 10.85
CA ALA A 452 -4.98 -5.10 11.59
C ALA A 452 -4.43 -4.51 12.91
N THR A 453 -3.59 -5.28 13.61
CA THR A 453 -2.95 -4.85 14.86
C THR A 453 -1.92 -3.75 14.63
N VAL A 454 -1.08 -3.85 13.59
CA VAL A 454 -0.15 -2.78 13.19
C VAL A 454 -0.91 -1.48 12.91
N GLY A 455 -2.06 -1.57 12.23
CA GLY A 455 -2.88 -0.40 11.94
C GLY A 455 -3.44 0.27 13.20
N VAL A 456 -4.02 -0.50 14.12
CA VAL A 456 -4.52 0.03 15.41
C VAL A 456 -3.37 0.59 16.25
N HIS A 457 -2.23 -0.11 16.34
CA HIS A 457 -1.04 0.30 17.09
C HIS A 457 -0.48 1.64 16.60
N CYS A 458 -0.26 1.79 15.30
CA CYS A 458 0.18 3.07 14.73
C CYS A 458 -0.88 4.16 14.93
N GLY A 459 -2.16 3.81 14.79
CA GLY A 459 -3.30 4.70 15.04
C GLY A 459 -3.30 5.26 16.46
N LEU A 460 -2.94 4.45 17.46
CA LEU A 460 -2.87 4.87 18.86
C LEU A 460 -1.62 5.70 19.17
N ASN A 461 -0.46 5.32 18.63
CA ASN A 461 0.83 5.91 19.06
C ASN A 461 1.17 7.25 18.40
N TYR A 462 0.76 7.47 17.14
CA TYR A 462 1.14 8.67 16.39
C TYR A 462 0.13 9.82 16.55
N PRO A 463 0.54 11.00 17.05
CA PRO A 463 -0.39 12.07 17.43
C PRO A 463 -1.19 12.63 16.25
N ALA A 464 -0.60 12.69 15.05
CA ALA A 464 -1.32 13.13 13.85
C ALA A 464 -1.81 11.92 13.05
N GLY A 465 -3.13 11.86 12.77
CA GLY A 465 -3.75 10.74 12.06
C GLY A 465 -3.10 10.43 10.72
N ARG A 466 -2.79 11.47 9.94
CA ARG A 466 -2.04 11.33 8.69
C ARG A 466 -0.67 10.67 8.86
N THR A 467 0.10 11.05 9.88
CA THR A 467 1.42 10.42 10.11
C THR A 467 1.28 8.97 10.52
N ALA A 468 0.24 8.64 11.31
CA ALA A 468 -0.09 7.26 11.64
C ALA A 468 -0.37 6.43 10.38
N THR A 469 -1.22 6.96 9.47
CA THR A 469 -1.57 6.30 8.21
C THR A 469 -0.36 6.10 7.31
N LEU A 470 0.50 7.11 7.17
CA LEU A 470 1.70 7.01 6.34
C LEU A 470 2.73 6.02 6.90
N VAL A 471 2.97 6.05 8.21
CA VAL A 471 3.91 5.11 8.85
C VAL A 471 3.38 3.70 8.72
N SER A 472 2.13 3.45 9.12
CA SER A 472 1.55 2.12 9.08
C SER A 472 1.47 1.55 7.66
N LEU A 473 0.98 2.33 6.68
CA LEU A 473 0.93 1.90 5.28
C LEU A 473 2.35 1.67 4.74
N GLY A 474 3.29 2.55 5.08
CA GLY A 474 4.70 2.41 4.74
C GLY A 474 5.33 1.15 5.33
N THR A 475 5.00 0.79 6.57
CA THR A 475 5.47 -0.44 7.23
C THR A 475 4.99 -1.69 6.52
N VAL A 476 3.69 -1.79 6.23
CA VAL A 476 3.14 -2.96 5.53
C VAL A 476 3.65 -3.03 4.09
N PHE A 477 3.71 -1.90 3.39
CA PHE A 477 4.29 -1.85 2.05
C PHE A 477 5.77 -2.26 2.05
N PHE A 478 6.55 -1.75 2.99
CA PHE A 478 7.97 -2.12 3.15
C PHE A 478 8.14 -3.62 3.42
N LEU A 479 7.32 -4.23 4.29
CA LEU A 479 7.36 -5.66 4.53
C LEU A 479 7.02 -6.46 3.27
N CYS A 480 5.96 -6.10 2.54
CA CYS A 480 5.57 -6.78 1.30
C CYS A 480 6.59 -6.62 0.17
N VAL A 481 7.15 -5.42 -0.02
CA VAL A 481 8.16 -5.16 -1.04
C VAL A 481 9.50 -5.79 -0.65
N GLY A 482 9.88 -5.72 0.63
CA GLY A 482 11.07 -6.39 1.16
C GLY A 482 11.03 -7.90 0.92
N VAL A 483 9.88 -8.54 1.18
CA VAL A 483 9.61 -9.94 0.81
C VAL A 483 9.88 -10.18 -0.68
N ALA A 484 9.29 -9.36 -1.55
CA ALA A 484 9.42 -9.53 -2.99
C ALA A 484 10.88 -9.38 -3.45
N ILE A 485 11.60 -8.39 -2.93
CA ILE A 485 13.03 -8.19 -3.24
C ILE A 485 13.84 -9.41 -2.80
N CYS A 486 13.67 -9.85 -1.55
CA CYS A 486 14.38 -11.02 -1.03
C CYS A 486 14.11 -12.26 -1.89
N MET A 487 12.85 -12.45 -2.29
CA MET A 487 12.42 -13.54 -3.15
C MET A 487 13.13 -13.50 -4.52
N VAL A 488 13.12 -12.34 -5.20
CA VAL A 488 13.75 -12.23 -6.53
C VAL A 488 15.26 -12.45 -6.46
N ILE A 489 15.94 -11.89 -5.46
CA ILE A 489 17.38 -12.10 -5.28
C ILE A 489 17.68 -13.59 -5.09
N MET A 490 16.94 -14.26 -4.21
CA MET A 490 17.18 -15.68 -3.94
C MET A 490 16.86 -16.59 -5.14
N VAL A 491 15.78 -16.31 -5.88
CA VAL A 491 15.47 -17.05 -7.12
C VAL A 491 16.59 -16.87 -8.14
N SER A 492 17.14 -15.67 -8.25
CA SER A 492 18.16 -15.34 -9.26
C SER A 492 19.51 -15.99 -8.99
N PHE A 493 19.81 -16.35 -7.73
CA PHE A 493 21.15 -16.78 -7.32
C PHE A 493 21.17 -18.07 -6.49
N ARG A 494 20.52 -19.13 -7.00
CA ARG A 494 20.56 -20.46 -6.39
C ARG A 494 21.98 -21.04 -6.47
N GLY A 495 22.77 -20.97 -5.39
CA GLY A 495 24.08 -21.66 -5.35
C GLY A 495 25.15 -21.11 -4.40
N ALA A 496 25.04 -19.86 -3.92
CA ALA A 496 26.06 -19.24 -3.04
C ALA A 496 25.43 -18.52 -1.85
N PHE A 497 24.84 -19.28 -0.94
CA PHE A 497 24.16 -18.74 0.25
C PHE A 497 25.11 -17.97 1.19
N GLU A 498 26.36 -18.44 1.37
CA GLU A 498 27.32 -17.79 2.27
C GLU A 498 27.70 -16.38 1.82
N LEU A 499 27.77 -16.16 0.50
CA LEU A 499 28.13 -14.88 -0.11
C LEU A 499 26.94 -13.92 -0.19
N GLN A 500 25.73 -14.44 -0.03
CA GLN A 500 24.49 -13.68 0.11
C GLN A 500 24.35 -13.10 1.52
N LEU A 501 24.87 -13.78 2.55
CA LEU A 501 24.57 -13.49 3.94
C LEU A 501 24.89 -12.03 4.36
N PRO A 502 26.06 -11.43 4.06
CA PRO A 502 26.37 -10.06 4.51
C PRO A 502 25.43 -8.96 3.97
N PRO A 503 25.16 -8.85 2.65
CA PRO A 503 24.21 -7.87 2.14
C PRO A 503 22.77 -8.12 2.59
N PHE A 504 22.36 -9.39 2.70
CA PHE A 504 21.05 -9.72 3.26
C PHE A 504 20.94 -9.30 4.72
N LEU A 505 21.95 -9.55 5.53
CA LEU A 505 22.02 -9.06 6.91
C LEU A 505 21.95 -7.53 6.96
N ALA A 506 22.63 -6.81 6.06
CA ALA A 506 22.53 -5.35 6.00
C ALA A 506 21.09 -4.89 5.70
N MET A 507 20.39 -5.52 4.75
CA MET A 507 19.00 -5.22 4.45
C MET A 507 18.04 -5.61 5.59
N ILE A 508 18.27 -6.75 6.24
CA ILE A 508 17.48 -7.26 7.35
C ILE A 508 17.65 -6.39 8.60
N LEU A 509 18.88 -5.99 8.93
CA LEU A 509 19.18 -5.11 10.05
C LEU A 509 18.65 -3.70 9.78
N GLY A 510 18.83 -3.17 8.57
CA GLY A 510 18.26 -1.89 8.16
C GLY A 510 16.73 -1.90 8.18
N GLY A 511 16.11 -2.97 7.68
CA GLY A 511 14.66 -3.18 7.73
C GLY A 511 14.13 -3.33 9.15
N GLY A 512 14.85 -4.05 10.02
CA GLY A 512 14.53 -4.18 11.44
C GLY A 512 14.63 -2.86 12.19
N ALA A 513 15.66 -2.05 11.91
CA ALA A 513 15.77 -0.69 12.45
C ALA A 513 14.63 0.23 11.98
N GLY A 514 14.25 0.14 10.70
CA GLY A 514 13.10 0.86 10.16
C GLY A 514 11.78 0.44 10.79
N LEU A 515 11.58 -0.87 10.99
CA LEU A 515 10.40 -1.43 11.64
C LEU A 515 10.33 -1.02 13.12
N TYR A 516 11.45 -1.04 13.83
CA TYR A 516 11.54 -0.56 15.21
C TYR A 516 11.27 0.94 15.32
N ALA A 517 11.79 1.75 14.39
CA ALA A 517 11.50 3.19 14.36
C ALA A 517 10.01 3.50 14.09
N ALA A 518 9.33 2.64 13.33
CA ALA A 518 7.91 2.76 13.03
C ALA A 518 7.01 2.27 14.18
N LEU A 519 7.34 1.13 14.80
CA LEU A 519 6.52 0.50 15.83
C LEU A 519 6.84 1.01 17.24
N GLY A 520 8.10 1.32 17.54
CA GLY A 520 8.60 1.75 18.85
C GLY A 520 8.66 3.26 19.07
N TRP A 521 8.01 4.07 18.22
CA TRP A 521 8.13 5.54 18.22
C TRP A 521 7.83 6.21 19.57
N ARG A 522 6.77 5.77 20.26
CA ARG A 522 6.33 6.33 21.55
C ARG A 522 6.57 5.37 22.72
N ASN A 523 6.28 4.09 22.49
CA ASN A 523 6.33 3.05 23.51
C ASN A 523 7.35 1.97 23.12
N PRO A 524 8.66 2.25 23.25
CA PRO A 524 9.68 1.25 22.96
C PRO A 524 9.62 0.14 24.01
N SER A 525 9.59 -1.12 23.57
CA SER A 525 9.67 -2.29 24.45
C SER A 525 10.69 -3.28 23.92
N SER A 526 11.27 -4.09 24.81
CA SER A 526 12.16 -5.18 24.41
C SER A 526 11.46 -6.18 23.49
N ALA A 527 10.17 -6.44 23.71
CA ALA A 527 9.36 -7.29 22.85
C ALA A 527 9.20 -6.72 21.44
N ILE A 528 8.91 -5.42 21.29
CA ILE A 528 8.82 -4.75 19.97
C ILE A 528 10.20 -4.72 19.29
N PHE A 529 11.27 -4.51 20.05
CA PHE A 529 12.64 -4.58 19.52
C PHE A 529 12.93 -5.98 18.95
N VAL A 530 12.72 -7.04 19.75
CA VAL A 530 12.93 -8.43 19.30
C VAL A 530 12.05 -8.74 18.09
N ALA A 531 10.77 -8.39 18.12
CA ALA A 531 9.86 -8.60 16.99
C ALA A 531 10.35 -7.88 15.72
N SER A 532 10.83 -6.65 15.85
CA SER A 532 11.25 -5.83 14.70
C SER A 532 12.47 -6.42 13.98
N PHE A 533 13.42 -6.99 14.71
CA PHE A 533 14.62 -7.61 14.12
C PHE A 533 14.42 -9.08 13.73
N THR A 534 13.52 -9.81 14.40
CA THR A 534 13.24 -11.22 14.09
C THR A 534 12.29 -11.39 12.91
N LEU A 535 11.31 -10.51 12.72
CA LEU A 535 10.35 -10.61 11.61
C LEU A 535 11.04 -10.68 10.24
N PRO A 536 11.96 -9.77 9.86
CA PRO A 536 12.61 -9.86 8.56
C PRO A 536 13.44 -11.15 8.39
N LEU A 537 14.05 -11.67 9.46
CA LEU A 537 14.77 -12.95 9.45
C LEU A 537 13.82 -14.14 9.23
N ILE A 538 12.70 -14.17 9.95
CA ILE A 538 11.66 -15.20 9.83
C ILE A 538 11.07 -15.19 8.42
N THR A 539 10.75 -14.00 7.92
CA THR A 539 10.23 -13.81 6.57
C THR A 539 11.22 -14.26 5.51
N PHE A 540 12.51 -13.91 5.67
CA PHE A 540 13.57 -14.38 4.79
C PHE A 540 13.65 -15.92 4.80
N TYR A 541 13.71 -16.52 6.00
CA TYR A 541 13.72 -17.97 6.14
C TYR A 541 12.51 -18.63 5.48
N ALA A 542 11.29 -18.13 5.72
CA ALA A 542 10.07 -18.66 5.13
C ALA A 542 10.08 -18.61 3.59
N ILE A 543 10.52 -17.49 3.01
CA ILE A 543 10.71 -17.36 1.55
C ILE A 543 11.74 -18.38 1.05
N THR A 544 12.83 -18.57 1.79
CA THR A 544 13.88 -19.51 1.39
C THR A 544 13.38 -20.94 1.33
N GLN A 545 12.63 -21.38 2.34
CA GLN A 545 12.04 -22.71 2.35
C GLN A 545 10.99 -22.87 1.23
N PHE A 546 10.17 -21.83 1.00
CA PHE A 546 9.18 -21.82 -0.09
C PHE A 546 9.83 -21.95 -1.47
N LEU A 547 10.91 -21.22 -1.73
CA LEU A 547 11.62 -21.24 -3.01
C LEU A 547 12.41 -22.53 -3.24
N LEU A 548 12.93 -23.13 -2.17
CA LEU A 548 13.59 -24.43 -2.21
C LEU A 548 12.59 -25.58 -2.38
N GLN A 549 11.29 -25.31 -2.38
CA GLN A 549 10.22 -26.31 -2.49
C GLN A 549 10.39 -27.45 -1.47
N ARG A 550 10.89 -27.09 -0.28
CA ARG A 550 10.87 -27.99 0.88
C ARG A 550 9.46 -28.05 1.44
N ASP A 551 9.25 -28.92 2.42
CA ASP A 551 7.99 -29.06 3.12
C ASP A 551 7.46 -27.69 3.59
N GLN A 552 6.23 -27.37 3.19
CA GLN A 552 5.57 -26.10 3.45
C GLN A 552 5.33 -25.87 4.94
N LEU A 553 5.41 -26.91 5.78
CA LEU A 553 5.42 -26.78 7.24
C LEU A 553 6.54 -25.84 7.72
N PHE A 554 7.72 -25.89 7.11
CA PHE A 554 8.86 -25.02 7.46
C PHE A 554 8.66 -23.57 7.03
N VAL A 555 7.69 -23.28 6.17
CA VAL A 555 7.26 -21.93 5.83
C VAL A 555 6.19 -21.47 6.83
N TRP A 556 5.21 -22.33 7.06
CA TRP A 556 4.05 -22.04 7.88
C TRP A 556 4.42 -21.76 9.35
N LEU A 557 5.17 -22.66 9.98
CA LEU A 557 5.46 -22.58 11.41
C LEU A 557 6.18 -21.28 11.80
N PRO A 558 7.28 -20.87 11.14
CA PRO A 558 7.94 -19.60 11.47
C PRO A 558 7.06 -18.38 11.20
N VAL A 559 6.28 -18.38 10.11
CA VAL A 559 5.36 -17.27 9.80
C VAL A 559 4.31 -17.15 10.91
N VAL A 560 3.66 -18.24 11.29
CA VAL A 560 2.66 -18.22 12.36
C VAL A 560 3.29 -17.76 13.68
N CYS A 561 4.38 -18.37 14.12
CA CYS A 561 5.02 -18.02 15.39
C CYS A 561 5.55 -16.57 15.40
N GLY A 562 6.24 -16.13 14.35
CA GLY A 562 6.87 -14.82 14.27
C GLY A 562 5.86 -13.67 14.22
N TYR A 563 4.86 -13.79 13.35
CA TYR A 563 3.85 -12.75 13.21
C TYR A 563 2.86 -12.74 14.38
N LEU A 564 2.55 -13.88 15.01
CA LEU A 564 1.78 -13.89 16.26
C LEU A 564 2.58 -13.29 17.42
N PHE A 565 3.88 -13.58 17.55
CA PHE A 565 4.74 -12.96 18.56
C PHE A 565 4.77 -11.44 18.39
N ALA A 566 4.95 -10.95 17.16
CA ALA A 566 4.92 -9.52 16.88
C ALA A 566 3.55 -8.88 17.18
N THR A 567 2.46 -9.59 16.87
CA THR A 567 1.10 -9.18 17.22
C THR A 567 0.95 -9.04 18.73
N ALA A 568 1.38 -10.04 19.50
CA ALA A 568 1.34 -10.02 20.95
C ALA A 568 2.23 -8.90 21.54
N ALA A 569 3.42 -8.68 20.98
CA ALA A 569 4.34 -7.63 21.40
C ALA A 569 3.76 -6.21 21.27
N MET A 570 2.88 -5.99 20.28
CA MET A 570 2.14 -4.74 20.12
C MET A 570 0.89 -4.69 21.02
N LEU A 571 0.20 -5.82 21.18
CA LEU A 571 -1.09 -5.88 21.86
C LEU A 571 -0.96 -5.80 23.39
N ILE A 572 0.00 -6.51 23.99
CA ILE A 572 0.16 -6.60 25.45
C ILE A 572 0.35 -5.21 26.08
N PRO A 573 1.29 -4.34 25.61
CA PRO A 573 1.44 -3.01 26.16
C PRO A 573 0.16 -2.16 26.05
N ALA A 574 -0.53 -2.23 24.90
CA ALA A 574 -1.76 -1.49 24.65
C ALA A 574 -2.92 -1.94 25.56
N LEU A 575 -2.92 -3.20 25.99
CA LEU A 575 -3.89 -3.71 26.96
C LEU A 575 -3.55 -3.29 28.40
N SER A 576 -2.27 -3.16 28.74
CA SER A 576 -1.80 -2.84 30.10
C SER A 576 -1.70 -1.34 30.41
N GLU A 577 -1.54 -0.47 29.42
CA GLU A 577 -1.23 0.96 29.66
C GLU A 577 -2.39 1.77 30.28
N PHE A 578 -3.62 1.27 30.18
CA PHE A 578 -4.78 1.91 30.82
C PHE A 578 -5.03 1.42 32.26
N ASP A 579 -4.30 0.41 32.75
CA ASP A 579 -4.48 -0.12 34.11
C ASP A 579 -3.87 0.78 35.22
N VAL A 580 -3.21 1.89 34.87
CA VAL A 580 -2.50 2.75 35.85
C VAL A 580 -3.42 3.69 36.65
N SER A 581 -4.75 3.63 36.48
CA SER A 581 -5.68 4.46 37.30
C SER A 581 -6.83 3.71 37.98
N LEU A 582 -6.92 2.39 37.84
CA LEU A 582 -7.92 1.58 38.52
C LEU A 582 -7.30 0.79 39.68
N GLU A 583 -6.66 1.49 40.62
CA GLU A 583 -6.69 1.00 42.01
C GLU A 583 -8.14 1.14 42.50
N GLN A 584 -8.92 0.10 42.22
CA GLN A 584 -10.33 -0.04 42.59
C GLN A 584 -10.56 -0.11 44.12
N ASN A 585 -9.53 0.15 44.94
CA ASN A 585 -9.51 -0.04 46.39
C ASN A 585 -9.26 1.22 47.24
N ARG A 586 -9.32 2.44 46.67
CA ARG A 586 -9.32 3.68 47.47
C ARG A 586 -10.70 4.32 47.50
N GLY A 587 -11.65 3.63 48.13
CA GLY A 587 -13.01 4.12 48.27
C GLY A 587 -13.86 3.28 49.21
N GLY A 588 -13.56 3.36 50.50
CA GLY A 588 -14.52 3.00 51.56
C GLY A 588 -14.37 1.60 52.15
N GLU A 589 -13.42 1.42 53.07
CA GLU A 589 -13.74 0.66 54.28
C GLU A 589 -14.22 1.67 55.33
N PRO A 590 -15.50 1.62 55.77
CA PRO A 590 -15.88 2.26 57.01
C PRO A 590 -15.23 1.48 58.14
N SER A 591 -14.56 2.21 59.03
CA SER A 591 -14.17 1.73 60.34
C SER A 591 -15.40 1.22 61.10
N GLU A 592 -15.45 -0.07 61.38
CA GLU A 592 -16.09 -0.66 62.57
C GLU A 592 -15.20 -1.76 63.14
#